data_AF-A0A453PCN6-F1
#
_entry.id   AF-A0A453PCN6-F1
#
_cell.length_a   1.000
_cell.length_b   1.000
_cell.length_c   1.000
_cell.angle_alpha   90.00
_cell.angle_beta   90.00
_cell.angle_gamma   90.00
#
_symmetry.space_group_name_H-M   'P 1'
#
loop_
_entity.id
_entity.type
_entity.pdbx_description
1 polymer ?
#
loop_
_entity_poly.entity_id
_entity_poly.type
_entity_poly.pdbx_seq_one_letter_code
_entity_poly.pdbx_strand_id
1 'polypeptide(L)'
;GEKDDKIIAVCADDPEYRHFRDISELPPHRLQEIRRFFEDYKKNENKEVAVNDFLPAEDAINAIKYSMDLYGSYIMEGLRK
;
A
#
# COMPACT_ATOMS: atom_id res chain seq x y z
N GLY A 1 1.97 17.50 3.54
CA GLY A 1 2.68 16.21 3.59
C GLY A 1 2.91 15.70 2.18
N GLU A 2 3.81 14.74 2.00
CA GLU A 2 3.95 14.00 0.73
C GLU A 2 3.02 12.80 0.73
N LYS A 3 2.51 12.43 -0.44
CA LYS A 3 1.65 11.25 -0.60
C LYS A 3 2.53 10.00 -0.62
N ASP A 4 2.28 9.07 0.29
CA ASP A 4 3.02 7.81 0.46
C ASP A 4 2.01 6.67 0.59
N ASP A 5 1.39 6.32 -0.55
CA ASP A 5 0.42 5.23 -0.63
C ASP A 5 1.13 3.88 -0.40
N LYS A 6 0.48 2.96 0.32
CA LYS A 6 1.03 1.64 0.65
C LYS A 6 0.09 0.53 0.19
N ILE A 7 0.67 -0.52 -0.39
CA ILE A 7 -0.08 -1.71 -0.80
C ILE A 7 -0.23 -2.66 0.40
N ILE A 8 -1.46 -3.10 0.66
CA ILE A 8 -1.75 -4.22 1.56
C ILE A 8 -1.95 -5.45 0.69
N ALA A 9 -1.19 -6.51 0.98
CA ALA A 9 -1.23 -7.76 0.21
C ALA A 9 -1.20 -8.96 1.14
N VAL A 10 -1.59 -10.11 0.60
CA VAL A 10 -1.50 -11.42 1.26
C VAL A 10 -0.51 -12.31 0.52
N CYS A 11 0.06 -13.29 1.22
CA CYS A 11 0.90 -14.30 0.58
C CYS A 11 0.03 -15.23 -0.29
N ALA A 12 0.41 -15.41 -1.56
CA ALA A 12 -0.37 -16.19 -2.52
C ALA A 12 -0.40 -17.70 -2.20
N ASP A 13 0.62 -18.20 -1.52
CA ASP A 13 0.78 -19.63 -1.21
C ASP A 13 0.40 -19.98 0.23
N ASP A 14 0.04 -18.97 1.04
CA ASP A 14 -0.39 -19.20 2.42
C ASP A 14 -1.86 -19.66 2.44
N PRO A 15 -2.17 -20.90 2.87
CA PRO A 15 -3.55 -21.39 2.90
C PRO A 15 -4.47 -20.57 3.82
N GLU A 16 -3.92 -19.93 4.86
CA GLU A 16 -4.67 -19.08 5.78
C GLU A 16 -5.10 -17.76 5.11
N TYR A 17 -4.34 -17.24 4.13
CA TYR A 17 -4.58 -15.91 3.57
C TYR A 17 -4.89 -15.85 2.07
N ARG A 18 -4.49 -16.86 1.28
CA ARG A 18 -4.61 -16.84 -0.20
C ARG A 18 -6.02 -16.70 -0.75
N HIS A 19 -7.03 -16.90 0.09
CA HIS A 19 -8.43 -16.80 -0.29
C HIS A 19 -8.97 -15.37 -0.21
N PHE A 20 -8.28 -14.45 0.47
CA PHE A 20 -8.65 -13.03 0.51
C PHE A 20 -8.38 -12.35 -0.83
N ARG A 21 -9.36 -11.61 -1.33
CA ARG A 21 -9.36 -10.91 -2.62
C ARG A 21 -9.51 -9.41 -2.49
N ASP A 22 -10.11 -8.94 -1.42
CA ASP A 22 -10.32 -7.51 -1.19
C ASP A 22 -10.08 -7.12 0.28
N ILE A 23 -9.75 -5.84 0.50
CA ILE A 23 -9.49 -5.30 1.83
C ILE A 23 -10.70 -5.43 2.78
N SER A 24 -11.91 -5.38 2.21
CA SER A 24 -13.17 -5.51 2.96
C SER A 24 -13.39 -6.90 3.56
N GLU A 25 -12.66 -7.91 3.09
CA GLU A 25 -12.76 -9.29 3.60
C GLU A 25 -11.91 -9.50 4.88
N LEU A 26 -11.00 -8.59 5.19
CA LEU A 26 -10.20 -8.66 6.42
C LEU A 26 -11.04 -8.26 7.65
N PRO A 27 -10.77 -8.86 8.83
CA PRO A 27 -11.45 -8.47 10.05
C PRO A 27 -11.29 -6.97 10.34
N PRO A 28 -12.38 -6.24 10.70
CA PRO A 28 -12.32 -4.79 10.92
C PRO A 28 -11.27 -4.36 11.96
N HIS A 29 -11.04 -5.20 12.97
CA HIS A 29 -10.01 -4.96 13.98
C HIS A 29 -8.58 -4.94 13.39
N ARG A 30 -8.26 -5.82 12.42
CA ARG A 30 -6.95 -5.83 11.74
C ARG A 30 -6.71 -4.52 10.99
N LEU A 31 -7.75 -4.00 10.33
CA LEU A 31 -7.66 -2.72 9.62
C LEU A 31 -7.41 -1.55 10.58
N GLN A 32 -8.02 -1.58 11.77
CA GLN A 32 -7.78 -0.58 12.81
C GLN A 32 -6.36 -0.66 13.38
N GLU A 33 -5.82 -1.87 13.60
CA GLU A 33 -4.44 -2.07 14.03
C GLU A 33 -3.44 -1.48 13.02
N ILE A 34 -3.62 -1.79 11.73
CA ILE A 34 -2.75 -1.29 10.64
C ILE A 34 -2.82 0.24 10.56
N ARG A 35 -4.03 0.82 10.58
CA ARG A 35 -4.22 2.28 10.58
C ARG A 35 -3.47 2.91 11.76
N ARG A 36 -3.69 2.39 12.97
CA ARG A 36 -3.11 2.96 14.18
C ARG A 36 -1.59 2.87 14.18
N PHE A 37 -1.03 1.77 13.68
CA PHE A 37 0.41 1.62 13.53
C PHE A 37 1.00 2.75 12.67
N PHE A 38 0.41 3.03 11.51
CA PHE A 38 0.93 4.08 10.61
C PHE A 38 0.67 5.51 11.11
N GLU A 39 -0.38 5.74 11.90
CA GLU A 39 -0.59 7.04 12.58
C GLU A 39 0.46 7.27 13.69
N ASP A 40 0.91 6.21 14.36
CA ASP A 40 1.72 6.33 15.57
C ASP A 40 3.24 6.17 15.33
N TYR A 41 3.70 5.43 14.31
CA TYR A 41 5.10 5.01 14.21
C TYR A 41 6.12 6.16 14.12
N LYS A 42 5.69 7.36 13.70
CA LYS A 42 6.52 8.55 13.57
C LYS A 42 6.29 9.61 14.65
N LYS A 43 5.43 9.34 15.64
CA LYS A 43 5.11 10.31 16.70
C LYS A 43 6.33 10.75 17.50
N ASN A 44 7.24 9.83 17.81
CA ASN A 44 8.47 10.16 18.54
C ASN A 44 9.47 11.01 17.73
N GLU A 45 9.30 11.10 16.41
CA GLU A 45 10.06 12.01 15.54
C GLU A 45 9.42 13.41 15.45
N ASN A 46 8.35 13.68 16.20
CA ASN A 46 7.51 14.87 16.08
C ASN A 46 6.96 15.06 14.65
N LYS A 47 6.69 13.95 13.96
CA LYS A 47 6.06 13.94 12.63
C LYS A 47 4.65 13.38 12.75
N GLU A 48 3.72 14.01 12.03
CA GLU A 48 2.33 13.58 11.93
C GLU A 48 2.11 12.81 10.63
N VAL A 49 1.39 11.70 10.72
CA VAL A 49 1.00 10.87 9.56
C VAL A 49 -0.51 10.72 9.60
N ALA A 50 -1.18 11.24 8.57
CA ALA A 50 -2.60 11.02 8.36
C ALA A 50 -2.80 9.78 7.50
N VAL A 51 -3.59 8.83 7.98
CA VAL A 51 -4.00 7.64 7.22
C VAL A 51 -5.41 7.90 6.70
N ASN A 52 -5.59 7.87 5.37
CA ASN A 52 -6.92 8.00 4.75
C ASN A 52 -7.65 6.66 4.72
N ASP A 53 -8.83 6.59 4.11
CA ASP A 53 -9.55 5.33 3.93
C ASP A 53 -8.77 4.32 3.08
N PHE A 54 -8.95 3.04 3.42
CA PHE A 54 -8.41 1.95 2.61
C PHE A 54 -9.21 1.86 1.31
N LEU A 55 -8.49 1.73 0.19
CA LEU A 55 -9.10 1.59 -1.14
C LEU A 55 -9.24 0.11 -1.52
N PRO A 56 -10.19 -0.23 -2.41
CA PRO A 56 -10.34 -1.58 -2.97
C PRO A 56 -9.08 -2.12 -3.65
N ALA A 57 -9.04 -3.43 -3.86
CA ALA A 57 -7.91 -4.09 -4.52
C ALA A 57 -7.62 -3.58 -5.94
N GLU A 58 -8.64 -3.09 -6.66
CA GLU A 58 -8.48 -2.52 -8.01
C GLU A 58 -7.60 -1.27 -8.02
N ASP A 59 -7.79 -0.35 -7.06
CA ASP A 59 -6.96 0.84 -6.91
C ASP A 59 -5.49 0.47 -6.63
N ALA A 60 -5.28 -0.54 -5.79
CA ALA A 60 -3.94 -1.05 -5.50
C ALA A 60 -3.26 -1.62 -6.76
N ILE A 61 -3.99 -2.39 -7.57
CA ILE A 61 -3.49 -2.91 -8.85
C ILE A 61 -3.14 -1.79 -9.81
N ASN A 62 -3.97 -0.74 -9.91
CA ASN A 62 -3.72 0.41 -10.76
C ASN A 62 -2.49 1.21 -10.30
N ALA A 63 -2.31 1.39 -9.00
CA ALA A 63 -1.12 2.02 -8.42
C ALA A 63 0.16 1.24 -8.75
N ILE A 64 0.13 -0.10 -8.65
CA ILE A 64 1.26 -0.96 -9.01
C ILE A 64 1.59 -0.81 -10.50
N LYS A 65 0.58 -0.94 -11.39
CA LYS A 65 0.78 -0.77 -12.84
C LYS A 65 1.41 0.59 -13.17
N TYR A 66 0.88 1.66 -12.59
CA TYR A 66 1.42 2.99 -12.77
C TYR A 66 2.90 3.08 -12.31
N SER A 67 3.24 2.51 -11.15
CA SER A 67 4.63 2.48 -10.68
C SER A 67 5.57 1.67 -11.58
N MET A 68 5.08 0.58 -12.18
CA MET A 68 5.84 -0.23 -13.14
C MET A 68 6.12 0.56 -14.42
N ASP A 69 5.13 1.27 -14.94
CA ASP A 69 5.27 2.11 -16.14
C ASP A 69 6.24 3.27 -15.90
N LEU A 70 6.17 3.89 -14.72
CA LEU A 70 7.07 4.97 -14.32
C LEU A 70 8.51 4.48 -14.22
N TYR A 71 8.73 3.32 -13.58
CA TYR A 71 10.05 2.70 -13.52
C TYR A 71 10.58 2.35 -14.92
N GLY A 72 9.75 1.75 -15.78
CA GLY A 72 10.12 1.43 -17.15
C GLY A 72 10.52 2.67 -17.95
N SER A 73 9.76 3.76 -17.82
CA SER A 73 10.05 5.05 -18.47
C SER A 73 11.35 5.65 -17.98
N TYR A 74 11.58 5.63 -16.66
CA TYR A 74 12.80 6.12 -16.03
C TYR A 74 14.05 5.38 -16.55
N ILE A 75 13.98 4.05 -16.64
CA ILE A 75 15.08 3.23 -17.18
C ILE A 75 15.33 3.56 -18.66
N MET A 76 14.29 3.71 -19.47
CA MET A 76 14.43 4.05 -20.89
C MET A 76 15.04 5.43 -21.13
N GLU A 77 14.69 6.42 -20.31
CA GLU A 77 15.32 7.75 -20.34
C GLU A 77 16.79 7.69 -19.92
N GLY A 78 17.11 6.88 -18.90
CA GLY A 78 18.48 6.65 -18.46
C GLY A 78 19.37 6.04 -19.54
N LEU A 79 18.83 5.12 -20.34
CA LEU A 79 19.55 4.47 -21.45
C LEU A 79 19.75 5.37 -22.69
N ARG A 80 19.03 6.49 -22.80
CA ARG A 80 19.17 7.46 -23.91
C ARG A 80 20.27 8.50 -23.67
N LYS A 81 20.83 8.57 -22.46
CA LYS A 81 21.95 9.43 -22.08
C LYS A 81 23.27 8.69 -22.25
#